data_AF-A0AAW0CAF6-F1
#
_entry.id   AF-A0AAW0CAF6-F1
#
_cell.length_a   1.000
_cell.length_b   1.000
_cell.length_c   1.000
_cell.angle_alpha   90.00
_cell.angle_beta   90.00
_cell.angle_gamma   90.00
#
_symmetry.space_group_name_H-M   'P 1'
#
loop_
_entity.id
_entity.type
_entity.pdbx_description
1 polymer ?
#
loop_
_entity_poly.entity_id
_entity_poly.type
_entity_poly.pdbx_seq_one_letter_code
_entity_poly.pdbx_strand_id
1 'polypeptide(L)'
;MPGTAKNASHQQRGPGGVFTSNQTTIDASSKIAVTRAKEAGKEKKRVERERRKELRAEIEQEWAEMKHQHNAAVENWTSECSKLQETGLRKKDLPPKPKLGKKPKLPVVEDEDEDEEDEPNEKGDV
;
A
#
# COMPACT_ATOMS: atom_id res chain seq x y z
N MET A 1 -62.45 17.91 16.69
CA MET A 1 -62.81 16.48 16.82
C MET A 1 -62.46 15.79 15.51
N PRO A 2 -61.37 15.00 15.46
CA PRO A 2 -60.80 14.45 14.24
C PRO A 2 -61.60 13.26 13.68
N GLY A 3 -61.88 13.30 12.38
CA GLY A 3 -62.55 12.23 11.65
C GLY A 3 -61.59 11.10 11.30
N THR A 4 -61.93 9.89 11.72
CA THR A 4 -61.21 8.65 11.39
C THR A 4 -61.79 8.03 10.12
N ALA A 5 -61.21 8.36 8.97
CA ALA A 5 -61.43 7.61 7.73
C ALA A 5 -60.55 6.35 7.75
N LYS A 6 -61.15 5.19 8.00
CA LYS A 6 -60.53 3.88 7.85
C LYS A 6 -60.47 3.52 6.37
N ASN A 7 -59.35 3.81 5.70
CA ASN A 7 -59.10 3.31 4.35
C ASN A 7 -58.52 1.88 4.45
N ALA A 8 -59.41 0.90 4.65
CA ALA A 8 -59.07 -0.52 4.50
C ALA A 8 -59.00 -0.84 3.00
N SER A 9 -57.81 -0.72 2.42
CA SER A 9 -57.50 -1.27 1.10
C SER A 9 -57.64 -2.79 1.15
N HIS A 10 -58.81 -3.27 0.73
CA HIS A 10 -59.09 -4.67 0.47
C HIS A 10 -58.27 -5.10 -0.75
N GLN A 11 -57.05 -5.58 -0.50
CA GLN A 11 -56.22 -6.21 -1.51
C GLN A 11 -56.80 -7.60 -1.79
N GLN A 12 -57.64 -7.68 -2.83
CA GLN A 12 -58.09 -8.95 -3.42
C GLN A 12 -56.87 -9.77 -3.82
N ARG A 13 -56.51 -10.77 -3.02
CA ARG A 13 -55.57 -11.83 -3.42
C ARG A 13 -56.34 -12.83 -4.26
N GLY A 14 -56.36 -12.62 -5.58
CA GLY A 14 -56.83 -13.63 -6.52
C GLY A 14 -55.90 -14.85 -6.54
N PRO A 15 -56.42 -16.08 -6.71
CA PRO A 15 -55.62 -17.28 -6.86
C PRO A 15 -55.09 -17.33 -8.30
N GLY A 16 -53.98 -16.64 -8.55
CA GLY A 16 -53.44 -16.53 -9.90
C GLY A 16 -52.27 -15.58 -9.97
N GLY A 17 -51.36 -15.62 -8.99
CA GLY A 17 -50.08 -14.94 -9.07
C GLY A 17 -49.27 -15.54 -10.20
N VAL A 18 -49.53 -15.09 -11.44
CA VAL A 18 -48.66 -15.31 -12.58
C VAL A 18 -47.32 -14.75 -12.16
N PHE A 19 -46.37 -15.65 -11.91
CA PHE A 19 -44.98 -15.32 -11.66
C PHE A 19 -44.46 -14.69 -12.95
N THR A 20 -44.60 -13.37 -13.07
CA THR A 20 -44.36 -12.65 -14.32
C THR A 20 -42.90 -12.86 -14.69
N SER A 21 -42.67 -13.47 -15.86
CA SER A 21 -41.36 -13.81 -16.42
C SER A 21 -40.36 -12.64 -16.46
N ASN A 22 -40.84 -11.40 -16.32
CA ASN A 22 -40.03 -10.18 -16.25
C ASN A 22 -39.38 -9.92 -14.87
N GLN A 23 -39.90 -10.47 -13.77
CA GLN A 23 -39.33 -10.25 -12.44
C GLN A 23 -38.03 -11.05 -12.23
N THR A 24 -37.97 -12.25 -12.80
CA THR A 24 -36.77 -13.11 -12.71
C THR A 24 -35.59 -12.58 -13.52
N THR A 25 -35.84 -11.92 -14.65
CA THR A 25 -34.79 -11.33 -15.49
C THR A 25 -34.19 -10.07 -14.86
N ILE A 26 -34.98 -9.27 -14.17
CA ILE A 26 -34.52 -8.09 -13.40
C ILE A 26 -33.66 -8.53 -12.20
N ASP A 27 -34.05 -9.60 -11.48
CA ASP A 27 -33.27 -10.11 -10.36
C ASP A 27 -31.96 -10.79 -10.82
N ALA A 28 -31.99 -11.50 -11.95
CA ALA A 28 -30.80 -12.12 -12.53
C ALA A 28 -29.78 -11.08 -13.02
N SER A 29 -30.24 -10.04 -13.72
CA SER A 29 -29.38 -8.94 -14.18
C SER A 29 -28.77 -8.15 -13.04
N SER A 30 -29.54 -7.88 -11.97
CA SER A 30 -29.05 -7.22 -10.76
C SER A 30 -27.97 -8.05 -10.05
N LYS A 31 -28.14 -9.38 -9.94
CA LYS A 31 -27.14 -10.28 -9.36
C LYS A 31 -25.85 -10.31 -10.19
N ILE A 32 -25.96 -10.35 -11.52
CA ILE A 32 -24.80 -10.31 -12.42
C ILE A 32 -24.05 -8.96 -12.31
N ALA A 33 -24.77 -7.84 -12.18
CA ALA A 33 -24.14 -6.53 -11.98
C ALA A 33 -23.37 -6.46 -10.66
N VAL A 34 -23.95 -6.99 -9.58
CA VAL A 34 -23.30 -7.03 -8.26
C VAL A 34 -22.07 -7.94 -8.24
N THR A 35 -22.11 -9.12 -8.87
CA THR A 35 -20.94 -10.01 -8.94
C THR A 35 -19.83 -9.39 -9.77
N ARG A 36 -20.15 -8.81 -10.93
CA ARG A 36 -19.17 -8.10 -11.77
C ARG A 36 -18.53 -6.92 -11.05
N ALA A 37 -19.30 -6.13 -10.29
CA ALA A 37 -18.75 -5.03 -9.49
C ALA A 37 -17.81 -5.54 -8.38
N LYS A 38 -18.16 -6.65 -7.72
CA LYS A 38 -17.29 -7.28 -6.70
C LYS A 38 -16.01 -7.85 -7.29
N GLU A 39 -16.08 -8.50 -8.43
CA GLU A 39 -14.90 -9.04 -9.13
C GLU A 39 -13.98 -7.92 -9.64
N ALA A 40 -14.55 -6.87 -10.23
CA ALA A 40 -13.78 -5.68 -10.63
C ALA A 40 -13.11 -4.99 -9.43
N GLY A 41 -13.77 -4.93 -8.27
CA GLY A 41 -13.19 -4.38 -7.04
C GLY A 41 -12.03 -5.23 -6.51
N LYS A 42 -12.15 -6.56 -6.55
CA LYS A 42 -11.06 -7.49 -6.16
C LYS A 42 -9.85 -7.36 -7.08
N GLU A 43 -10.08 -7.27 -8.38
CA GLU A 43 -9.01 -7.13 -9.36
C GLU A 43 -8.22 -5.84 -9.14
N LYS A 44 -8.93 -4.71 -8.96
CA LYS A 44 -8.28 -3.42 -8.64
C LYS A 44 -7.41 -3.51 -7.39
N LYS A 45 -7.92 -4.15 -6.33
CA LYS A 45 -7.14 -4.35 -5.09
C LYS A 45 -5.92 -5.22 -5.30
N ARG A 46 -6.01 -6.28 -6.13
CA ARG A 46 -4.86 -7.13 -6.44
C ARG A 46 -3.80 -6.36 -7.21
N VAL A 47 -4.20 -5.65 -8.27
CA VAL A 47 -3.29 -4.84 -9.09
C VAL A 47 -2.59 -3.77 -8.25
N GLU A 48 -3.32 -3.10 -7.36
CA GLU A 48 -2.71 -2.08 -6.48
C GLU A 48 -1.70 -2.69 -5.50
N ARG A 49 -1.97 -3.88 -4.95
CA ARG A 49 -1.03 -4.60 -4.08
C ARG A 49 0.24 -5.00 -4.82
N GLU A 50 0.09 -5.54 -6.04
CA GLU A 50 1.23 -5.92 -6.89
C GLU A 50 2.07 -4.70 -7.23
N ARG A 51 1.44 -3.60 -7.65
CA ARG A 51 2.12 -2.32 -7.88
C ARG A 51 2.86 -1.80 -6.65
N ARG A 52 2.25 -1.86 -5.46
CA ARG A 52 2.89 -1.42 -4.21
C ARG A 52 4.10 -2.29 -3.86
N LYS A 53 4.03 -3.60 -4.13
CA LYS A 53 5.15 -4.52 -3.94
C LYS A 53 6.30 -4.21 -4.90
N GLU A 54 6.01 -3.94 -6.16
CA GLU A 54 7.01 -3.54 -7.16
C GLU A 54 7.69 -2.23 -6.76
N LEU A 55 6.93 -1.20 -6.38
CA LEU A 55 7.47 0.07 -5.90
C LEU A 55 8.35 -0.09 -4.64
N ARG A 56 7.98 -0.99 -3.72
CA ARG A 56 8.80 -1.32 -2.53
C ARG A 56 10.14 -1.93 -2.94
N ALA A 57 10.12 -2.87 -3.88
CA ALA A 57 11.33 -3.53 -4.36
C ALA A 57 12.27 -2.55 -5.09
N GLU A 58 11.73 -1.66 -5.92
CA GLU A 58 12.50 -0.60 -6.59
C GLU A 58 13.18 0.32 -5.58
N ILE A 59 12.44 0.79 -4.57
CA ILE A 59 13.00 1.64 -3.51
C ILE A 59 14.10 0.92 -2.72
N GLU A 60 13.93 -0.37 -2.42
CA GLU A 60 14.97 -1.13 -1.72
C GLU A 60 16.22 -1.30 -2.57
N GLN A 61 16.05 -1.54 -3.87
CA GLN A 61 17.17 -1.65 -4.80
C GLN A 61 17.94 -0.33 -4.89
N GLU A 62 17.24 0.80 -5.04
CA GLU A 62 17.85 2.13 -5.01
C GLU A 62 18.56 2.41 -3.69
N TRP A 63 17.97 1.98 -2.57
CA TRP A 63 18.56 2.15 -1.25
C TRP A 63 19.82 1.31 -1.05
N ALA A 64 19.82 0.08 -1.55
CA ALA A 64 20.98 -0.80 -1.54
C ALA A 64 22.13 -0.19 -2.36
N GLU A 65 21.83 0.34 -3.54
CA GLU A 65 22.81 1.04 -4.39
C GLU A 65 23.39 2.27 -3.67
N MET A 66 22.54 3.10 -3.04
CA MET A 66 23.00 4.25 -2.27
C MET A 66 23.90 3.85 -1.08
N LYS A 67 23.58 2.76 -0.39
CA LYS A 67 24.42 2.21 0.69
C LYS A 67 25.77 1.76 0.14
N HIS A 68 25.77 1.05 -0.98
CA HIS A 68 27.00 0.57 -1.61
C HIS A 68 27.92 1.75 -2.00
N GLN A 69 27.38 2.77 -2.65
CA GLN A 69 28.12 3.98 -3.00
C GLN A 69 28.63 4.74 -1.77
N HIS A 70 27.82 4.83 -0.71
CA HIS A 70 28.23 5.48 0.54
C HIS A 70 29.37 4.74 1.23
N ASN A 71 29.32 3.41 1.26
CA ASN A 71 30.39 2.59 1.83
C ASN A 71 31.71 2.81 1.08
N ALA A 72 31.68 2.76 -0.26
CA ALA A 72 32.85 3.07 -1.07
C ALA A 72 33.39 4.49 -0.83
N ALA A 73 32.50 5.48 -0.72
CA ALA A 73 32.88 6.86 -0.39
C ALA A 73 33.50 6.97 1.03
N VAL A 74 32.98 6.24 2.00
CA VAL A 74 33.51 6.21 3.38
C VAL A 74 34.87 5.52 3.43
N GLU A 75 35.07 4.43 2.70
CA GLU A 75 36.37 3.75 2.59
C GLU A 75 37.43 4.69 1.98
N ASN A 76 37.10 5.34 0.86
CA ASN A 76 37.98 6.33 0.23
C ASN A 76 38.29 7.48 1.19
N TRP A 77 37.27 8.07 1.81
CA TRP A 77 37.42 9.15 2.78
C TRP A 77 38.30 8.74 3.98
N THR A 78 38.14 7.51 4.47
CA THR A 78 38.94 6.98 5.58
C THR A 78 40.40 6.85 5.17
N SER A 79 40.67 6.35 3.96
CA SER A 79 42.02 6.22 3.42
C SER A 79 42.70 7.59 3.25
N GLU A 80 41.97 8.60 2.76
CA GLU A 80 42.47 9.97 2.60
C GLU A 80 42.74 10.63 3.94
N CYS A 81 41.81 10.49 4.90
CA CYS A 81 41.98 11.02 6.24
C CYS A 81 43.18 10.39 6.96
N SER A 82 43.45 9.09 6.77
CA SER A 82 44.63 8.43 7.32
C SER A 82 45.92 9.07 6.78
N LYS A 83 46.01 9.24 5.45
CA LYS A 83 47.16 9.89 4.80
C LYS A 83 47.35 11.32 5.30
N LEU A 84 46.28 12.10 5.44
CA LEU A 84 46.37 13.46 5.96
C LEU A 84 46.84 13.50 7.41
N GLN A 85 46.39 12.57 8.25
CA GLN A 85 46.87 12.48 9.63
C GLN A 85 48.36 12.14 9.71
N GLU A 86 48.85 11.25 8.83
CA GLU A 86 50.28 10.93 8.72
C GLU A 86 51.12 12.17 8.33
N THR A 87 50.55 13.09 7.53
CA THR A 87 51.19 14.39 7.22
C THR A 87 51.10 15.42 8.35
N GLY A 88 50.51 15.07 9.50
CA GLY A 88 50.41 15.95 10.67
C GLY A 88 49.18 16.85 10.69
N LEU A 89 48.19 16.65 9.80
CA LEU A 89 46.93 17.39 9.89
C LEU A 89 46.19 17.04 11.19
N ARG A 90 45.64 18.05 11.86
CA ARG A 90 44.84 17.84 13.07
C ARG A 90 43.45 17.31 12.68
N LYS A 91 42.85 16.49 13.54
CA LYS A 91 41.54 15.87 13.28
C LYS A 91 40.41 16.87 12.97
N LYS A 92 40.47 18.07 13.54
CA LYS A 92 39.50 19.15 13.32
C LYS A 92 39.58 19.77 11.91
N ASP A 93 40.70 19.58 11.22
CA ASP A 93 40.99 20.15 9.91
C ASP A 93 40.80 19.10 8.79
N LEU A 94 40.34 17.89 9.14
CA LEU A 94 40.05 16.83 8.16
C LEU A 94 38.73 17.10 7.43
N PRO A 95 38.60 16.62 6.17
CA PRO A 95 37.34 16.72 5.46
C PRO A 95 36.21 16.01 6.22
N PRO A 96 34.97 16.51 6.16
CA PRO A 96 33.84 15.89 6.85
C PRO A 96 33.52 14.51 6.26
N LYS A 97 33.08 13.59 7.11
CA LYS A 97 32.68 12.25 6.68
C LYS A 97 31.47 12.32 5.73
N PRO A 98 31.46 11.52 4.64
CA PRO A 98 30.31 11.38 3.76
C PRO A 98 29.04 10.99 4.54
N LYS A 99 27.93 11.65 4.22
CA LYS A 99 26.62 11.38 4.84
C LYS A 99 25.76 10.57 3.88
N LEU A 100 25.14 9.51 4.38
CA LEU A 100 24.12 8.78 3.62
C LEU A 100 22.82 9.59 3.60
N GLY A 101 22.18 9.67 2.44
CA GLY A 101 20.87 10.29 2.28
C GLY A 101 19.77 9.54 3.05
N LYS A 102 18.54 10.07 3.03
CA LYS A 102 17.37 9.34 3.55
C LYS A 102 16.90 8.31 2.53
N LYS A 103 16.38 7.18 3.01
CA LYS A 103 15.72 6.18 2.15
C LYS A 103 14.54 6.82 1.40
N PRO A 104 14.35 6.53 0.10
CA PRO A 104 13.19 7.01 -0.65
C PRO A 104 11.89 6.50 0.00
N LYS A 105 10.83 7.30 -0.04
CA LYS A 105 9.53 6.95 0.55
C LYS A 105 8.58 6.48 -0.55
N LEU A 106 7.73 5.50 -0.22
CA LEU A 106 6.61 5.15 -1.07
C LEU A 106 5.65 6.35 -1.19
N PRO A 107 5.02 6.55 -2.36
CA PRO A 107 3.90 7.47 -2.46
C PRO A 107 2.78 7.00 -1.51
N VAL A 108 2.30 7.91 -0.65
CA VAL A 108 1.16 7.63 0.24
C VAL A 108 -0.08 7.55 -0.62
N VAL A 109 -0.60 6.34 -0.81
CA VAL A 109 -1.95 6.10 -1.32
C VAL A 109 -2.80 5.89 -0.07
N GLU A 110 -3.83 6.72 0.13
CA GLU A 110 -4.76 6.64 1.26
C GLU A 110 -5.58 5.35 1.18
N ASP A 111 -5.02 4.23 1.60
CA ASP A 111 -5.76 3.03 1.98
C ASP A 111 -4.94 2.31 3.05
N GLU A 112 -5.43 2.42 4.28
CA GLU A 112 -4.93 1.78 5.50
C GLU A 112 -4.75 0.28 5.29
N ASP A 113 -3.50 -0.17 5.25
CA ASP A 113 -3.04 -1.52 5.56
C ASP A 113 -1.51 -1.39 5.65
N GLU A 114 -1.05 -0.84 6.78
CA GLU A 114 0.33 -0.96 7.25
C GLU A 114 0.55 -2.39 7.74
N ASP A 115 0.76 -3.31 6.80
CA ASP A 115 1.45 -4.57 7.10
C ASP A 115 2.95 -4.23 7.13
N GLU A 116 3.35 -3.73 8.30
CA GLU A 116 4.73 -3.52 8.71
C GLU A 116 5.29 -4.91 9.02
N GLU A 117 5.77 -5.62 7.99
CA GLU A 117 6.56 -6.84 8.21
C GLU A 117 7.85 -6.44 8.95
N ASP A 118 7.77 -6.63 10.26
CA ASP A 118 8.84 -6.60 11.24
C ASP A 118 10.03 -7.43 10.72
N GLU A 119 11.12 -6.74 10.33
CA GLU A 119 12.40 -7.39 10.04
C GLU A 119 12.83 -8.13 11.33
N PRO A 120 12.94 -9.48 11.32
CA PRO A 120 13.43 -10.19 12.49
C PRO A 120 14.89 -9.82 12.69
N ASN A 121 15.13 -8.94 13.67
CA ASN A 121 16.46 -8.60 14.15
C ASN A 121 17.05 -9.84 14.82
N GLU A 122 17.77 -10.65 14.04
CA GLU A 122 18.57 -11.78 14.53
C GLU A 122 19.77 -11.25 15.33
N LYS A 123 19.49 -10.84 16.57
CA LYS A 123 20.51 -10.70 17.61
C LYS A 123 20.83 -12.10 18.14
N GLY A 124 21.80 -12.77 17.51
CA GLY A 124 22.54 -13.86 18.11
C GLY A 124 23.45 -13.31 19.21
N ASP A 125 23.13 -13.66 20.44
CA ASP A 125 23.79 -13.33 21.70
C ASP A 125 25.24 -13.85 21.78
N VAL A 126 25.99 -13.29 22.73
CA VAL A 126 27.43 -13.45 23.00
C VAL A 126 27.87 -14.85 23.41
#